data_AF-A0A7C4ZBG5-F1
#
_entry.id   AF-A0A7C4ZBG5-F1
#
_cell.length_a   1.000
_cell.length_b   1.000
_cell.length_c   1.000
_cell.angle_alpha   90.00
_cell.angle_beta   90.00
_cell.angle_gamma   90.00
#
_symmetry.space_group_name_H-M   'P 1'
#
loop_
_entity.id
_entity.type
_entity.pdbx_description
1 polymer ?
#
loop_
_entity_poly.entity_id
_entity_poly.type
_entity_poly.pdbx_seq_one_letter_code
_entity_poly.pdbx_strand_id
1 'polypeptide(L)'
;MRTLVSMLAISAVLALTPAFAQDYEAMAVQMEQSMADAQAQALRPGDEQLTCEQLETEMATTMQDPQVQAAVAQNGAYGQEQMDQMNALAGRARAQMATSMFMGLASAFIPGLGYAQMAQQQMMAAQQQRQAQQHMAQMMEMAQRMQTIMPQMMRGQRIYELGQSKQCAFVQQQADASQN
;
A
#
# COMPACT_ATOMS: atom_id res chain seq x y z
N MET A 1 -4.82 -26.24 -67.79
CA MET A 1 -5.23 -27.18 -66.72
C MET A 1 -4.67 -26.68 -65.41
N ARG A 2 -5.53 -26.52 -64.38
CA ARG A 2 -5.28 -26.62 -62.93
C ARG A 2 -4.21 -25.68 -62.35
N THR A 3 -4.43 -24.81 -61.36
CA THR A 3 -5.38 -24.74 -60.24
C THR A 3 -5.10 -23.37 -59.58
N LEU A 4 -5.90 -22.33 -59.80
CA LEU A 4 -6.96 -21.81 -58.91
C LEU A 4 -6.70 -21.87 -57.38
N VAL A 5 -6.52 -20.67 -56.82
CA VAL A 5 -7.31 -20.08 -55.72
C VAL A 5 -7.43 -20.90 -54.43
N SER A 6 -6.74 -20.46 -53.38
CA SER A 6 -7.25 -20.32 -51.99
C SER A 6 -6.08 -20.28 -51.00
N MET A 7 -5.86 -19.13 -50.35
CA MET A 7 -5.33 -19.02 -48.97
C MET A 7 -5.16 -17.53 -48.61
N LEU A 8 -6.25 -16.77 -48.68
CA LEU A 8 -6.26 -15.36 -48.28
C LEU A 8 -7.52 -15.08 -47.46
N ALA A 9 -7.68 -15.83 -46.37
CA ALA A 9 -8.64 -15.55 -45.33
C ALA A 9 -8.24 -16.35 -44.09
N ILE A 10 -8.48 -15.78 -42.91
CA ILE A 10 -8.32 -16.40 -41.58
C ILE A 10 -6.93 -16.19 -40.95
N SER A 11 -6.61 -14.95 -40.58
CA SER A 11 -5.69 -14.67 -39.46
C SER A 11 -6.14 -13.48 -38.60
N ALA A 12 -7.40 -13.07 -38.69
CA ALA A 12 -7.96 -11.92 -37.95
C ALA A 12 -8.68 -12.33 -36.65
N VAL A 13 -8.25 -13.42 -36.00
CA VAL A 13 -8.80 -13.87 -34.72
C VAL A 13 -7.61 -14.03 -33.77
N LEU A 14 -7.43 -13.09 -32.83
CA LEU A 14 -6.86 -13.28 -31.46
C LEU A 14 -6.19 -12.03 -30.84
N ALA A 15 -6.14 -10.87 -31.47
CA ALA A 15 -5.66 -9.64 -30.81
C ALA A 15 -6.78 -8.92 -30.01
N LEU A 16 -7.51 -9.66 -29.18
CA LEU A 16 -8.29 -9.06 -28.08
C LEU A 16 -7.43 -9.19 -26.82
N THR A 17 -6.37 -8.38 -26.75
CA THR A 17 -5.67 -8.16 -25.49
C THR A 17 -6.66 -7.52 -24.51
N PRO A 18 -6.87 -8.09 -23.32
CA PRO A 18 -7.77 -7.50 -22.34
C PRO A 18 -7.21 -6.12 -21.94
N ALA A 19 -7.99 -5.06 -22.21
CA ALA A 19 -7.62 -3.67 -21.89
C ALA A 19 -7.21 -3.48 -20.41
N PHE A 20 -7.72 -4.34 -19.52
CA PHE A 20 -7.40 -4.34 -18.09
C PHE A 20 -5.93 -4.64 -17.74
N ALA A 21 -5.14 -5.22 -18.65
CA ALA A 21 -3.72 -5.48 -18.38
C ALA A 21 -2.82 -4.25 -18.57
N GLN A 22 -3.20 -3.30 -19.44
CA GLN A 22 -2.38 -2.12 -19.73
C GLN A 22 -2.37 -1.11 -18.58
N ASP A 23 -3.49 -0.95 -17.87
CA ASP A 23 -3.59 0.03 -16.78
C ASP A 23 -2.73 -0.35 -15.56
N TYR A 24 -2.55 -1.65 -15.30
CA TYR A 24 -1.71 -2.12 -14.20
C TYR A 24 -0.23 -1.85 -14.45
N GLU A 25 0.24 -2.08 -15.67
CA GLU A 25 1.65 -1.86 -16.01
C GLU A 25 2.00 -0.37 -15.99
N ALA A 26 1.14 0.48 -16.54
CA ALA A 26 1.31 1.93 -16.48
C ALA A 26 1.33 2.46 -15.03
N MET A 27 0.42 1.96 -14.19
CA MET A 27 0.38 2.30 -12.77
C MET A 27 1.65 1.85 -12.04
N ALA A 28 2.15 0.64 -12.33
CA ALA A 28 3.37 0.12 -11.72
C ALA A 28 4.59 0.97 -12.09
N VAL A 29 4.74 1.32 -13.37
CA VAL A 29 5.82 2.20 -13.85
C VAL A 29 5.72 3.58 -13.22
N GLN A 30 4.51 4.16 -13.15
CA GLN A 30 4.29 5.45 -12.50
C GLN A 30 4.64 5.40 -11.00
N MET A 31 4.32 4.31 -10.32
CA MET A 31 4.65 4.13 -8.91
C MET A 31 6.16 4.02 -8.71
N GLU A 32 6.86 3.21 -9.52
CA GLU A 32 8.31 3.07 -9.48
C GLU A 32 9.02 4.40 -9.72
N GLN A 33 8.55 5.16 -10.73
CA GLN A 33 9.10 6.48 -11.03
C GLN A 33 8.86 7.46 -9.87
N SER A 34 7.66 7.47 -9.28
CA SER A 34 7.37 8.32 -8.11
C SER A 34 8.26 7.98 -6.90
N MET A 35 8.61 6.70 -6.70
CA MET A 35 9.53 6.28 -5.65
C MET A 35 10.96 6.73 -5.94
N ALA A 36 11.42 6.60 -7.19
CA ALA A 36 12.74 7.06 -7.59
C ALA A 36 12.88 8.58 -7.43
N ASP A 37 11.87 9.35 -7.85
CA ASP A 37 11.84 10.80 -7.71
C ASP A 37 11.81 11.23 -6.23
N ALA A 38 11.03 10.53 -5.41
CA ALA A 38 11.00 10.78 -3.98
C ALA A 38 12.35 10.48 -3.30
N GLN A 39 13.05 9.41 -3.71
CA GLN A 39 14.40 9.11 -3.18
C GLN A 39 15.41 10.18 -3.61
N ALA A 40 15.34 10.62 -4.86
CA ALA A 40 16.20 11.70 -5.36
C ALA A 40 15.96 13.02 -4.60
N GLN A 41 14.72 13.33 -4.24
CA GLN A 41 14.39 14.52 -3.43
C GLN A 41 14.80 14.37 -1.97
N ALA A 42 14.76 13.16 -1.41
CA ALA A 42 15.20 12.90 -0.05
C ALA A 42 16.70 13.18 0.12
N LEU A 43 17.51 12.85 -0.89
CA LEU A 43 18.96 13.01 -0.92
C LEU A 43 19.36 14.32 -1.62
N ARG A 44 19.42 15.44 -0.88
CA ARG A 44 19.93 16.70 -1.45
C ARG A 44 21.47 16.73 -1.36
N PRO A 45 22.17 17.07 -2.45
CA PRO A 45 23.61 17.29 -2.39
C PRO A 45 23.95 18.32 -1.31
N GLY A 46 24.85 17.97 -0.40
CA GLY A 46 25.28 18.84 0.70
C GLY A 46 24.59 18.62 2.04
N ASP A 47 23.59 17.74 2.14
CA ASP A 47 22.93 17.44 3.41
C ASP A 47 23.88 16.97 4.52
N GLU A 48 24.97 16.29 4.14
CA GLU A 48 25.99 15.84 5.09
C GLU A 48 26.77 16.98 5.74
N GLN A 49 26.73 18.17 5.15
CA GLN A 49 27.36 19.38 5.68
C GLN A 49 26.44 20.18 6.60
N LEU A 50 25.15 19.82 6.68
CA LEU A 50 24.21 20.52 7.55
C LEU A 50 24.59 20.33 9.02
N THR A 51 24.44 21.40 9.80
CA THR A 51 24.59 21.37 11.26
C THR A 51 23.35 20.77 11.92
N CYS A 52 23.45 20.40 13.20
CA CYS A 52 22.30 19.91 13.93
C CYS A 52 21.16 20.93 13.99
N GLU A 53 21.44 22.23 14.14
CA GLU A 53 20.37 23.24 14.13
C GLU A 53 19.70 23.37 12.76
N GLN A 54 20.46 23.21 11.66
CA GLN A 54 19.91 23.24 10.31
C GLN A 54 19.04 22.01 10.04
N LEU A 55 19.48 20.82 10.47
CA LEU A 55 18.70 19.59 10.36
C LEU A 55 17.40 19.69 11.17
N GLU A 56 17.45 20.22 12.39
CA GLU A 56 16.27 20.47 13.22
C GLU A 56 15.32 21.46 12.56
N THR A 57 15.85 22.56 12.02
CA THR A 57 15.05 23.58 11.31
C THR A 57 14.37 23.00 10.07
N GLU A 58 15.07 22.19 9.28
CA GLU A 58 14.51 21.49 8.12
C GLU A 58 13.40 20.51 8.55
N MET A 59 13.60 19.76 9.63
CA MET A 59 12.58 18.86 10.19
C MET A 59 11.35 19.64 10.65
N ALA A 60 11.55 20.73 11.39
CA ALA A 60 10.48 21.60 11.87
C ALA A 60 9.72 22.28 10.72
N THR A 61 10.42 22.72 9.68
CA THR A 61 9.82 23.31 8.48
C THR A 61 8.99 22.29 7.71
N THR A 62 9.51 21.06 7.58
CA THR A 62 8.78 19.95 6.96
C THR A 62 7.49 19.63 7.71
N MET A 63 7.52 19.61 9.05
CA MET A 63 6.31 19.42 9.87
C MET A 63 5.32 20.59 9.81
N GLN A 64 5.80 21.80 9.52
CA GLN A 64 4.97 22.99 9.33
C GLN A 64 4.39 23.10 7.92
N ASP A 65 4.79 22.22 6.99
CA ASP A 65 4.23 22.21 5.64
C ASP A 65 2.72 21.88 5.70
N PRO A 66 1.84 22.73 5.11
CA PRO A 66 0.40 22.49 5.14
C PRO A 66 -0.01 21.18 4.47
N GLN A 67 0.77 20.67 3.49
CA GLN A 67 0.52 19.36 2.89
C GLN A 67 0.78 18.23 3.88
N VAL A 68 1.85 18.33 4.67
CA VAL A 68 2.18 17.35 5.72
C VAL A 68 1.14 17.41 6.83
N GLN A 69 0.71 18.61 7.26
CA GLN A 69 -0.33 18.74 8.27
C GLN A 69 -1.68 18.19 7.79
N ALA A 70 -2.09 18.51 6.56
CA ALA A 70 -3.32 17.99 5.97
C ALA A 70 -3.26 16.46 5.85
N ALA A 71 -2.13 15.93 5.40
CA ALA A 71 -1.88 14.51 5.34
C ALA A 71 -1.95 13.83 6.70
N VAL A 72 -1.30 14.38 7.72
CA VAL A 72 -1.32 13.83 9.09
C VAL A 72 -2.73 13.89 9.67
N ALA A 73 -3.47 14.97 9.48
CA ALA A 73 -4.85 15.09 9.95
C ALA A 73 -5.78 14.06 9.28
N GLN A 74 -5.67 13.90 7.97
CA GLN A 74 -6.47 12.94 7.21
C GLN A 74 -6.10 11.49 7.54
N ASN A 75 -4.81 11.17 7.60
CA ASN A 75 -4.32 9.83 7.95
C ASN A 75 -4.58 9.51 9.42
N GLY A 76 -4.58 10.51 10.32
CA GLY A 76 -4.92 10.33 11.72
C GLY A 76 -6.38 9.92 11.91
N ALA A 77 -7.31 10.58 11.21
CA ALA A 77 -8.73 10.22 11.23
C ALA A 77 -8.97 8.82 10.64
N TYR A 78 -8.37 8.54 9.48
CA TYR A 78 -8.46 7.22 8.84
C TYR A 78 -7.82 6.12 9.69
N GLY A 79 -6.67 6.39 10.31
CA GLY A 79 -5.94 5.46 11.15
C GLY A 79 -6.68 5.11 12.43
N GLN A 80 -7.35 6.08 13.07
CA GLN A 80 -8.23 5.81 14.21
C GLN A 80 -9.40 4.92 13.82
N GLU A 81 -10.11 5.27 12.74
CA GLU A 81 -11.25 4.47 12.29
C GLU A 81 -10.82 3.05 11.87
N GLN A 82 -9.68 2.93 11.21
CA GLN A 82 -9.11 1.63 10.84
C GLN A 82 -8.67 0.85 12.09
N MET A 83 -8.02 1.46 13.08
CA MET A 83 -7.66 0.77 14.33
C MET A 83 -8.89 0.33 15.11
N ASP A 84 -9.93 1.14 15.17
CA ASP A 84 -11.20 0.78 15.82
C ASP A 84 -11.89 -0.36 15.10
N GLN A 85 -11.96 -0.31 13.76
CA GLN A 85 -12.48 -1.41 12.95
C GLN A 85 -11.63 -2.67 13.12
N MET A 86 -10.31 -2.55 13.15
CA MET A 86 -9.38 -3.67 13.31
C MET A 86 -9.46 -4.26 14.71
N ASN A 87 -9.64 -3.46 15.76
CA ASN A 87 -9.87 -3.93 17.14
C ASN A 87 -11.23 -4.62 17.26
N ALA A 88 -12.28 -4.06 16.66
CA ALA A 88 -13.60 -4.68 16.61
C ALA A 88 -13.59 -6.01 15.82
N LEU A 89 -12.87 -6.04 14.69
CA LEU A 89 -12.63 -7.24 13.90
C LEU A 89 -11.74 -8.22 14.63
N ALA A 90 -10.70 -7.81 15.34
CA ALA A 90 -9.84 -8.70 16.11
C ALA A 90 -10.63 -9.40 17.22
N GLY A 91 -11.55 -8.70 17.87
CA GLY A 91 -12.50 -9.30 18.82
C GLY A 91 -13.37 -10.38 18.16
N ARG A 92 -13.93 -10.10 16.98
CA ARG A 92 -14.76 -11.06 16.23
C ARG A 92 -13.96 -12.19 15.61
N ALA A 93 -12.79 -11.90 15.06
CA ALA A 93 -11.86 -12.86 14.44
C ALA A 93 -11.30 -13.80 15.49
N ARG A 94 -11.05 -13.35 16.72
CA ARG A 94 -10.69 -14.25 17.83
C ARG A 94 -11.81 -15.22 18.16
N ALA A 95 -13.06 -14.75 18.21
CA ALA A 95 -14.23 -15.61 18.40
C ALA A 95 -14.45 -16.57 17.22
N GLN A 96 -14.28 -16.08 15.99
CA GLN A 96 -14.49 -16.83 14.75
C GLN A 96 -13.35 -17.82 14.48
N MET A 97 -12.11 -17.50 14.83
CA MET A 97 -10.95 -18.38 14.74
C MET A 97 -11.06 -19.51 15.76
N ALA A 98 -11.53 -19.23 16.98
CA ALA A 98 -11.88 -20.26 17.95
C ALA A 98 -12.97 -21.21 17.41
N THR A 99 -13.97 -20.66 16.71
CA THR A 99 -15.06 -21.44 16.10
C THR A 99 -14.59 -22.22 14.87
N SER A 100 -13.70 -21.67 14.05
CA SER A 100 -13.15 -22.33 12.86
C SER A 100 -12.10 -23.38 13.19
N MET A 101 -11.34 -23.24 14.29
CA MET A 101 -10.52 -24.32 14.83
C MET A 101 -11.39 -25.49 15.32
N PHE A 102 -12.49 -25.17 16.01
CA PHE A 102 -13.44 -26.18 16.50
C PHE A 102 -14.12 -26.92 15.34
N MET A 103 -14.59 -26.21 14.31
CA MET A 103 -15.14 -26.79 13.08
C MET A 103 -14.08 -27.51 12.23
N GLY A 104 -12.84 -27.01 12.20
CA GLY A 104 -11.72 -27.63 11.49
C GLY A 104 -11.38 -29.00 12.08
N LEU A 105 -11.38 -29.12 13.41
CA LEU A 105 -11.25 -30.41 14.10
C LEU A 105 -12.47 -31.32 13.83
N ALA A 106 -13.69 -30.78 13.80
CA ALA A 106 -14.88 -31.57 13.46
C ALA A 106 -14.88 -32.07 12.00
N SER A 107 -14.31 -31.30 11.07
CA SER A 107 -14.23 -31.65 9.65
C SER A 107 -13.28 -32.81 9.35
N ALA A 108 -12.30 -33.07 10.23
CA ALA A 108 -11.42 -34.23 10.13
C ALA A 108 -12.13 -35.57 10.37
N PHE A 109 -13.34 -35.54 10.95
CA PHE A 109 -14.12 -36.73 11.28
C PHE A 109 -15.36 -36.93 10.38
N ILE A 110 -15.64 -36.01 9.44
CA ILE A 110 -16.80 -36.09 8.55
C ILE A 110 -16.34 -36.03 7.08
N PRO A 111 -16.11 -37.18 6.43
CA PRO A 111 -15.79 -37.25 5.01
C PRO A 111 -16.96 -36.70 4.18
N GLY A 112 -16.76 -35.56 3.50
CA GLY A 112 -17.76 -34.99 2.57
C GLY A 112 -17.99 -33.48 2.70
N LEU A 113 -17.58 -32.83 3.80
CA LEU A 113 -17.77 -31.38 3.98
C LEU A 113 -16.83 -30.49 3.15
N GLY A 114 -15.81 -31.05 2.49
CA GLY A 114 -14.86 -30.29 1.66
C GLY A 114 -15.51 -29.58 0.44
N TYR A 115 -16.61 -30.12 -0.09
CA TYR A 115 -17.35 -29.46 -1.18
C TYR A 115 -18.11 -28.21 -0.71
N ALA A 116 -18.59 -28.19 0.53
CA ALA A 116 -19.28 -27.02 1.09
C ALA A 116 -18.31 -25.83 1.27
N GLN A 117 -17.05 -26.12 1.64
CA GLN A 117 -16.01 -25.10 1.75
C GLN A 117 -15.66 -24.50 0.37
N MET A 118 -15.60 -25.32 -0.68
CA MET A 118 -15.32 -24.84 -2.04
C MET A 118 -16.49 -24.02 -2.62
N ALA A 119 -17.74 -24.43 -2.36
CA ALA A 119 -18.93 -23.68 -2.78
C ALA A 119 -19.02 -22.31 -2.08
N GLN A 120 -18.65 -22.23 -0.80
CA GLN A 120 -18.60 -20.98 -0.06
C GLN A 120 -17.51 -20.04 -0.59
N GLN A 121 -16.38 -20.60 -1.03
CA GLN A 121 -15.28 -19.84 -1.64
C GLN A 121 -15.69 -19.22 -2.98
N GLN A 122 -16.48 -19.95 -3.80
CA GLN A 122 -16.93 -19.45 -5.10
C GLN A 122 -17.96 -18.31 -4.97
N MET A 123 -18.83 -18.35 -3.95
CA MET A 123 -19.71 -17.19 -3.65
C MET A 123 -18.93 -16.00 -3.10
N MET A 124 -17.91 -16.21 -2.27
CA MET A 124 -17.05 -15.12 -1.81
C MET A 124 -16.32 -14.44 -2.96
N ALA A 125 -15.86 -15.17 -3.99
CA ALA A 125 -15.15 -14.59 -5.13
C ALA A 125 -16.01 -13.56 -5.91
N ALA A 126 -17.30 -13.85 -6.12
CA ALA A 126 -18.21 -12.93 -6.81
C ALA A 126 -18.51 -11.66 -6.00
N GLN A 127 -18.61 -11.78 -4.66
CA GLN A 127 -18.78 -10.63 -3.78
C GLN A 127 -17.49 -9.82 -3.67
N GLN A 128 -16.35 -10.51 -3.61
CA GLN A 128 -15.02 -9.92 -3.53
C GLN A 128 -14.68 -9.14 -4.80
N GLN A 129 -15.14 -9.55 -5.99
CA GLN A 129 -14.96 -8.76 -7.21
C GLN A 129 -15.62 -7.37 -7.13
N ARG A 130 -16.85 -7.28 -6.59
CA ARG A 130 -17.53 -5.98 -6.43
C ARG A 130 -16.87 -5.11 -5.35
N GLN A 131 -16.48 -5.73 -4.23
CA GLN A 131 -15.72 -5.03 -3.20
C GLN A 131 -14.33 -4.61 -3.71
N ALA A 132 -13.67 -5.42 -4.52
CA ALA A 132 -12.38 -5.12 -5.11
C ALA A 132 -12.45 -3.89 -6.02
N GLN A 133 -13.52 -3.71 -6.80
CA GLN A 133 -13.69 -2.49 -7.60
C GLN A 133 -13.79 -1.23 -6.72
N GLN A 134 -14.56 -1.29 -5.63
CA GLN A 134 -14.67 -0.17 -4.68
C GLN A 134 -13.35 0.08 -3.94
N HIS A 135 -12.69 -0.99 -3.50
CA HIS A 135 -11.36 -0.91 -2.87
C HIS A 135 -10.31 -0.36 -3.82
N MET A 136 -10.38 -0.66 -5.12
CA MET A 136 -9.40 -0.21 -6.09
C MET A 136 -9.49 1.31 -6.30
N ALA A 137 -10.70 1.87 -6.37
CA ALA A 137 -10.91 3.32 -6.40
C ALA A 137 -10.35 4.00 -5.14
N GLN A 138 -10.63 3.43 -3.96
CA GLN A 138 -10.09 3.93 -2.70
C GLN A 138 -8.56 3.80 -2.63
N MET A 139 -7.98 2.71 -3.16
CA MET A 139 -6.54 2.53 -3.24
C MET A 139 -5.88 3.54 -4.17
N MET A 140 -6.47 3.85 -5.33
CA MET A 140 -5.92 4.87 -6.22
C MET A 140 -5.92 6.25 -5.55
N GLU A 141 -6.99 6.59 -4.84
CA GLU A 141 -7.05 7.83 -4.07
C GLU A 141 -5.99 7.85 -2.96
N MET A 142 -5.83 6.74 -2.24
CA MET A 142 -4.77 6.59 -1.24
C MET A 142 -3.37 6.71 -1.87
N ALA A 143 -3.15 6.07 -3.02
CA ALA A 143 -1.87 6.10 -3.74
C ALA A 143 -1.53 7.53 -4.20
N GLN A 144 -2.49 8.28 -4.72
CA GLN A 144 -2.29 9.69 -5.08
C GLN A 144 -1.89 10.53 -3.86
N ARG A 145 -2.58 10.37 -2.72
CA ARG A 145 -2.21 11.07 -1.49
C ARG A 145 -0.81 10.65 -1.01
N MET A 146 -0.50 9.36 -1.09
CA MET A 146 0.79 8.83 -0.66
C MET A 146 1.93 9.35 -1.53
N GLN A 147 1.72 9.52 -2.85
CA GLN A 147 2.70 10.14 -3.74
C GLN A 147 3.07 11.57 -3.32
N THR A 148 2.13 12.35 -2.79
CA THR A 148 2.42 13.71 -2.29
C THR A 148 3.21 13.70 -0.99
N ILE A 149 2.97 12.72 -0.11
CA ILE A 149 3.57 12.66 1.23
C ILE A 149 4.92 11.95 1.22
N MET A 150 5.09 10.97 0.33
CA MET A 150 6.26 10.08 0.30
C MET A 150 7.59 10.85 0.23
N PRO A 151 7.76 11.91 -0.58
CA PRO A 151 9.00 12.68 -0.59
C PRO A 151 9.32 13.31 0.77
N GLN A 152 8.31 13.85 1.46
CA GLN A 152 8.47 14.47 2.78
C GLN A 152 8.82 13.43 3.85
N MET A 153 8.22 12.25 3.77
CA MET A 153 8.52 11.14 4.68
C MET A 153 9.96 10.66 4.50
N MET A 154 10.40 10.41 3.27
CA MET A 154 11.77 9.96 3.00
C MET A 154 12.80 11.05 3.32
N ARG A 155 12.44 12.32 3.09
CA ARG A 155 13.25 13.45 3.53
C ARG A 155 13.41 13.47 5.05
N GLY A 156 12.32 13.27 5.79
CA GLY A 156 12.33 13.15 7.24
C GLY A 156 13.23 12.03 7.73
N GLN A 157 13.16 10.84 7.10
CA GLN A 157 14.05 9.71 7.42
C GLN A 157 15.52 10.08 7.20
N ARG A 158 15.86 10.71 6.07
CA ARG A 158 17.23 11.13 5.80
C ARG A 158 17.74 12.16 6.81
N ILE A 159 16.93 13.16 7.15
CA ILE A 159 17.28 14.16 8.17
C ILE A 159 17.51 13.49 9.53
N TYR A 160 16.67 12.51 9.89
CA TYR A 160 16.80 11.76 11.13
C TYR A 160 18.09 10.91 11.16
N GLU A 161 18.40 10.19 10.08
CA GLU A 161 19.66 9.42 9.95
C GLU A 161 20.89 10.32 10.06
N LEU A 162 20.87 11.48 9.40
CA LEU A 162 21.93 12.47 9.51
C LEU A 162 22.04 13.01 10.94
N GLY A 163 20.90 13.30 11.57
CA GLY A 163 20.84 13.71 12.97
C GLY A 163 21.42 12.65 13.91
N GLN A 164 21.11 11.37 13.67
CA GLN A 164 21.64 10.25 14.44
C GLN A 164 23.16 10.11 14.25
N SER A 165 23.66 10.15 13.01
CA SER A 165 25.10 10.05 12.73
C SER A 165 25.91 11.19 13.35
N LYS A 166 25.32 12.39 13.43
CA LYS A 166 25.90 13.58 14.05
C LYS A 166 25.59 13.69 15.55
N GLN A 167 24.83 12.75 16.11
CA GLN A 167 24.42 12.72 17.52
C GLN A 167 23.71 14.01 17.96
N CYS A 168 22.81 14.53 17.12
CA CYS A 168 22.06 15.73 17.42
C CYS A 168 21.11 15.53 18.62
N ALA A 169 21.01 16.54 19.48
CA ALA A 169 20.24 16.47 20.73
C ALA A 169 18.75 16.16 20.50
N PHE A 170 18.13 16.72 19.45
CA PHE A 170 16.71 16.49 19.16
C PHE A 170 16.39 15.01 18.83
N VAL A 171 17.34 14.27 18.25
CA VAL A 171 17.19 12.83 17.97
C VAL A 171 17.27 12.02 19.28
N GLN A 172 18.20 12.39 20.16
CA GLN A 172 18.34 11.75 21.47
C GLN A 172 17.08 11.97 22.33
N GLN A 173 16.56 13.19 22.34
CA GLN A 173 15.34 13.53 23.08
C GLN A 173 14.12 12.71 22.61
N GLN A 174 13.97 12.46 21.30
CA GLN A 174 12.91 11.58 20.80
C GLN A 174 13.08 10.12 21.25
N ALA A 175 14.31 9.60 21.25
CA ALA A 175 14.60 8.25 21.71
C ALA A 175 14.26 8.09 23.20
N ASP A 176 14.56 9.10 24.02
CA ASP A 176 14.24 9.11 25.45
C ASP A 176 12.74 9.27 25.70
N ALA A 177 12.04 10.06 24.89
CA ALA A 177 10.58 10.21 24.97
C ALA A 177 9.84 8.90 24.65
N SER A 178 10.38 8.04 23.79
CA SER A 178 9.78 6.75 23.44
C SER A 178 9.93 5.66 24.52
N GLN A 179 10.79 5.87 25.52
CA GLN A 179 11.02 4.94 26.63
C GLN A 179 10.11 5.17 27.83
N ASN A 180 9.35 6.27 27.83
CA ASN A 180 8.40 6.65 28.88
C ASN A 180 6.95 6.44 28.42
#